data_AF-A0A257JIP9-F1
#
_entry.id   AF-A0A257JIP9-F1
#
_cell.length_a   1.000
_cell.length_b   1.000
_cell.length_c   1.000
_cell.angle_alpha   90.00
_cell.angle_beta   90.00
_cell.angle_gamma   90.00
#
_symmetry.space_group_name_H-M   'P 1'
#
loop_
_entity.id
_entity.type
_entity.pdbx_description
1 polymer ?
#
loop_
_entity_poly.entity_id
_entity_poly.type
_entity_poly.pdbx_seq_one_letter_code
_entity_poly.pdbx_strand_id
1 'polypeptide(L)'
;MPISRIELHGRRDLTTQWALSAAREVVTGRQFAQSMGEWKELSDSLSRKSEFQPGDPTGFSFVDIAANRSGLRTAYAASEAASAATMAARLSVASGPDILPPSLLKRQEGAAFDFAKAYGGIQDPRFAATITQIDKVLGHEGLTRNAY
;
A
#
# COMPACT_ATOMS: atom_id res chain seq x y z
N MET A 1 15.60 27.93 4.55
CA MET A 1 14.23 27.41 4.39
C MET A 1 14.09 26.22 5.31
N PRO A 2 13.05 26.11 6.16
CA PRO A 2 12.81 24.86 6.88
C PRO A 2 12.54 23.76 5.86
N ILE A 3 13.12 22.58 6.05
CA ILE A 3 12.81 21.41 5.22
C ILE A 3 11.36 21.04 5.56
N SER A 4 10.43 21.37 4.67
CA SER A 4 9.05 20.92 4.77
C SER A 4 9.08 19.40 4.85
N ARG A 5 8.60 18.84 5.96
CA ARG A 5 8.53 17.39 6.15
C ARG A 5 7.58 16.83 5.10
N ILE A 6 8.06 15.89 4.28
CA ILE A 6 7.23 15.23 3.28
C ILE A 6 6.32 14.24 4.03
N GLU A 7 5.02 14.42 3.89
CA GLU A 7 3.99 13.65 4.58
C GLU A 7 2.86 13.31 3.61
N LEU A 8 2.27 12.13 3.78
CA LEU A 8 1.01 11.77 3.14
C LEU A 8 -0.09 11.87 4.18
N HIS A 9 -1.04 12.78 3.97
CA HIS A 9 -2.16 13.02 4.90
C HIS A 9 -1.73 13.29 6.34
N GLY A 10 -0.62 14.03 6.51
CA GLY A 10 -0.07 14.35 7.84
C GLY A 10 0.68 13.20 8.52
N ARG A 11 0.89 12.07 7.82
CA ARG A 11 1.64 10.91 8.31
C ARG A 11 2.94 10.72 7.50
N ARG A 12 4.08 10.89 8.16
CA ARG A 12 5.42 10.71 7.57
C ARG A 12 5.76 9.24 7.31
N ASP A 13 5.29 8.36 8.18
CA ASP A 13 5.47 6.91 8.08
C ASP A 13 4.86 6.37 6.79
N LEU A 14 3.67 6.85 6.37
CA LEU A 14 3.06 6.47 5.09
C LEU A 14 3.92 6.83 3.88
N THR A 15 4.59 7.99 3.90
CA THR A 15 5.54 8.37 2.84
C THR A 15 6.72 7.40 2.78
N THR A 16 7.23 7.00 3.95
CA THR A 16 8.35 6.05 4.06
C THR A 16 7.97 4.67 3.55
N GLN A 17 6.80 4.17 3.97
CA GLN A 17 6.26 2.88 3.52
C GLN A 17 6.02 2.85 2.02
N TRP A 18 5.41 3.91 1.46
CA TRP A 18 5.19 4.04 0.02
C TRP A 18 6.51 3.98 -0.76
N ALA A 19 7.49 4.82 -0.36
CA ALA A 19 8.77 4.90 -1.06
C ALA A 19 9.59 3.62 -0.95
N LEU A 20 9.60 2.99 0.24
CA LEU A 20 10.31 1.73 0.45
C LEU A 20 9.71 0.60 -0.37
N SER A 21 8.38 0.53 -0.45
CA SER A 21 7.68 -0.47 -1.26
C SER A 21 7.94 -0.27 -2.76
N ALA A 22 7.90 0.97 -3.25
CA ALA A 22 8.24 1.29 -4.63
C ALA A 22 9.70 0.92 -4.97
N ALA A 23 10.65 1.29 -4.11
CA ALA A 23 12.07 0.99 -4.32
C ALA A 23 12.34 -0.53 -4.34
N ARG A 24 11.69 -1.30 -3.47
CA ARG A 24 11.82 -2.76 -3.45
C ARG A 24 11.38 -3.39 -4.77
N GLU A 25 10.26 -2.96 -5.34
CA GLU A 25 9.77 -3.47 -6.62
C GLU A 25 10.76 -3.23 -7.77
N VAL A 26 11.30 -2.02 -7.85
CA VAL A 26 12.30 -1.67 -8.89
C VAL A 26 13.55 -2.53 -8.76
N VAL A 27 14.01 -2.79 -7.52
CA VAL A 27 15.22 -3.59 -7.27
C VAL A 27 15.00 -5.08 -7.56
N THR A 28 13.80 -5.62 -7.31
CA THR A 28 13.52 -7.04 -7.54
C THR A 28 13.21 -7.34 -9.00
N GLY A 29 12.74 -6.35 -9.79
CA GLY A 29 12.43 -6.52 -11.22
C GLY A 29 11.32 -7.52 -11.50
N ARG A 30 10.47 -7.81 -10.51
CA ARG A 30 9.41 -8.81 -10.58
C ARG A 30 8.12 -8.18 -11.10
N GLN A 31 7.28 -9.00 -11.73
CA GLN A 31 5.97 -8.53 -12.17
C GLN A 31 5.08 -8.26 -10.95
N PHE A 32 4.25 -7.23 -10.99
CA PHE A 32 3.36 -6.85 -9.87
C PHE A 32 2.57 -8.04 -9.28
N ALA A 33 2.09 -8.96 -10.11
CA ALA A 33 1.37 -10.17 -9.65
C ALA A 33 2.26 -11.12 -8.81
N GLN A 34 3.55 -11.22 -9.14
CA GLN A 34 4.53 -11.99 -8.37
C GLN A 34 4.87 -11.29 -7.06
N SER A 35 5.10 -9.98 -7.09
CA SER A 35 5.34 -9.17 -5.88
C SER A 35 4.15 -9.18 -4.93
N MET A 36 2.94 -9.28 -5.46
CA MET A 36 1.70 -9.48 -4.70
C MET A 36 1.62 -10.89 -4.09
N GLY A 37 2.05 -11.92 -4.83
CA GLY A 37 2.21 -13.27 -4.32
C GLY A 37 3.24 -13.33 -3.18
N GLU A 38 4.39 -12.68 -3.35
CA GLU A 38 5.42 -12.56 -2.31
C GLU A 38 4.98 -11.72 -1.13
N TRP A 39 4.19 -10.67 -1.36
CA TRP A 39 3.58 -9.93 -0.27
C TRP A 39 2.59 -10.81 0.49
N LYS A 40 1.85 -11.69 -0.19
CA LYS A 40 1.01 -12.70 0.49
C LYS A 40 1.88 -13.66 1.30
N GLU A 41 2.94 -14.22 0.73
CA GLU A 41 3.85 -15.13 1.43
C GLU A 41 4.59 -14.45 2.60
N LEU A 42 4.99 -13.19 2.42
CA LEU A 42 5.59 -12.36 3.47
C LEU A 42 4.56 -12.08 4.56
N SER A 43 3.34 -11.69 4.19
CA SER A 43 2.22 -11.54 5.12
C SER A 43 1.93 -12.85 5.86
N ASP A 44 1.96 -14.01 5.18
CA ASP A 44 1.84 -15.36 5.75
C ASP A 44 2.96 -15.65 6.75
N SER A 45 4.19 -15.24 6.45
CA SER A 45 5.30 -15.37 7.38
C SER A 45 5.21 -14.39 8.57
N LEU A 46 4.67 -13.20 8.35
CA LEU A 46 4.50 -12.13 9.34
C LEU A 46 3.23 -12.30 10.18
N SER A 47 2.25 -13.09 9.75
CA SER A 47 1.04 -13.44 10.51
C SER A 47 1.36 -14.03 11.89
N ARG A 48 2.56 -14.61 12.04
CA ARG A 48 3.10 -15.13 13.30
C ARG A 48 3.88 -14.10 14.13
N LYS A 49 4.05 -12.86 13.69
CA LYS A 49 4.83 -11.80 14.36
C LYS A 49 4.03 -10.50 14.51
N SER A 50 4.12 -9.93 15.71
CA SER A 50 3.74 -8.55 16.07
C SER A 50 2.39 -8.07 15.53
N GLU A 51 2.30 -7.50 14.31
CA GLU A 51 1.19 -6.63 13.89
C GLU A 51 -0.19 -7.31 13.80
N PHE A 52 -0.21 -8.65 13.69
CA PHE A 52 -1.43 -9.46 13.64
C PHE A 52 -1.74 -10.18 14.96
N GLN A 53 -0.86 -10.08 15.96
CA GLN A 53 -1.08 -10.68 17.27
C GLN A 53 -1.93 -9.78 18.16
N PRO A 54 -2.87 -10.35 18.94
CA PRO A 54 -3.58 -9.60 19.96
C PRO A 54 -2.60 -8.96 20.96
N GLY A 55 -2.69 -7.65 21.14
CA GLY A 55 -1.88 -6.91 22.13
C GLY A 55 -0.56 -6.33 21.60
N ASP A 56 -0.29 -6.37 20.30
CA ASP A 56 0.83 -5.60 19.74
C ASP A 56 0.57 -4.08 19.86
N PRO A 57 1.48 -3.32 20.51
CA PRO A 57 1.37 -1.87 20.62
C PRO A 57 1.41 -1.11 19.27
N THR A 58 2.01 -1.68 18.20
CA THR A 58 1.97 -1.07 16.86
C THR A 58 0.62 -1.28 16.16
N GLY A 59 0.06 -2.49 16.26
CA GLY A 59 -1.26 -2.85 15.72
C GLY A 59 -1.36 -2.86 14.19
N PHE A 60 -2.47 -3.39 13.68
CA PHE A 60 -2.71 -3.57 12.25
C PHE A 60 -3.22 -2.26 11.58
N SER A 61 -2.74 -1.92 10.38
CA SER A 61 -3.25 -0.77 9.62
C SER A 61 -3.58 -1.08 8.15
N PHE A 62 -4.83 -0.81 7.75
CA PHE A 62 -5.22 -0.82 6.34
C PHE A 62 -4.64 0.35 5.55
N VAL A 63 -4.36 1.48 6.21
CA VAL A 63 -3.79 2.67 5.58
C VAL A 63 -2.34 2.39 5.16
N ASP A 64 -1.59 1.69 6.00
CA ASP A 64 -0.23 1.25 5.72
C ASP A 64 -0.18 0.28 4.53
N ILE A 65 -1.12 -0.68 4.49
CA ILE A 65 -1.27 -1.58 3.33
C ILE A 65 -1.59 -0.81 2.05
N ALA A 66 -2.48 0.18 2.12
CA ALA A 66 -2.82 1.01 0.98
C ALA A 66 -1.62 1.83 0.49
N ALA A 67 -0.81 2.39 1.39
CA ALA A 67 0.43 3.10 1.05
C ALA A 67 1.44 2.17 0.36
N ASN A 68 1.69 0.98 0.92
CA ASN A 68 2.57 -0.03 0.33
C ASN A 68 2.13 -0.43 -1.08
N ARG A 69 0.83 -0.72 -1.25
CA ARG A 69 0.26 -1.14 -2.54
C ARG A 69 0.29 -0.04 -3.58
N SER A 70 0.04 1.21 -3.19
CA SER A 70 0.22 2.36 -4.09
C SER A 70 1.67 2.47 -4.57
N GLY A 71 2.64 2.26 -3.67
CA GLY A 71 4.07 2.28 -4.01
C GLY A 71 4.45 1.20 -5.01
N LEU A 72 4.05 -0.06 -4.74
CA LEU A 72 4.28 -1.20 -5.65
C LEU A 72 3.69 -0.95 -7.04
N ARG A 73 2.41 -0.54 -7.10
CA ARG A 73 1.71 -0.25 -8.35
C ARG A 73 2.37 0.87 -9.16
N THR A 74 2.83 1.91 -8.46
CA THR A 74 3.54 3.03 -9.10
C THR A 74 4.87 2.58 -9.68
N ALA A 75 5.67 1.82 -8.91
CA ALA A 75 6.95 1.31 -9.37
C ALA A 75 6.80 0.39 -10.59
N TYR A 76 5.82 -0.52 -10.56
CA TYR A 76 5.52 -1.38 -11.69
C TYR A 76 5.18 -0.57 -12.94
N ALA A 77 4.20 0.34 -12.87
CA ALA A 77 3.83 1.17 -14.01
C ALA A 77 4.94 2.13 -14.48
N ALA A 78 5.85 2.53 -13.59
CA ALA A 78 7.01 3.34 -13.96
C ALA A 78 8.13 2.50 -14.63
N SER A 79 8.16 1.19 -14.40
CA SER A 79 9.18 0.28 -14.93
C SER A 79 8.77 -0.39 -16.25
N GLU A 80 7.47 -0.44 -16.53
CA GLU A 80 6.94 -0.98 -17.77
C GLU A 80 7.06 0.02 -18.93
N ALA A 81 7.71 -0.39 -20.03
CA ALA A 81 7.93 0.47 -21.19
C ALA A 81 6.64 1.10 -21.75
N ALA A 82 5.52 0.37 -21.67
CA ALA A 82 4.22 0.82 -22.17
C ALA A 82 3.58 1.94 -21.32
N SER A 83 3.91 2.05 -20.03
CA SER A 83 3.26 2.99 -19.10
C SER A 83 4.22 3.96 -18.42
N ALA A 84 5.54 3.77 -18.54
CA ALA A 84 6.56 4.58 -17.87
C ALA A 84 6.43 6.10 -18.15
N ALA A 85 6.27 6.50 -19.42
CA ALA A 85 6.14 7.92 -19.78
C ALA A 85 4.89 8.56 -19.17
N THR A 86 3.76 7.85 -19.21
CA THR A 86 2.51 8.28 -18.58
C THR A 86 2.64 8.39 -17.06
N MET A 87 3.32 7.43 -16.43
CA MET A 87 3.53 7.45 -14.98
C MET A 87 4.45 8.60 -14.55
N ALA A 88 5.53 8.85 -15.29
CA ALA A 88 6.42 9.98 -15.04
C ALA A 88 5.68 11.33 -15.14
N ALA A 89 4.83 11.48 -16.17
CA ALA A 89 4.00 12.67 -16.35
C ALA A 89 2.97 12.86 -15.23
N ARG A 90 2.43 11.77 -14.65
CA ARG A 90 1.52 11.84 -13.51
C ARG A 90 2.24 12.21 -12.23
N LEU A 91 3.39 11.60 -11.97
CA LEU A 91 4.19 11.85 -10.76
C LEU A 91 4.69 13.29 -10.69
N SER A 92 4.99 13.93 -11.82
CA SER A 92 5.51 15.31 -11.83
C SER A 92 4.51 16.36 -11.31
N VAL A 93 3.21 16.04 -11.32
CA VAL A 93 2.12 16.90 -10.83
C VAL A 93 1.33 16.28 -9.70
N ALA A 94 1.72 15.10 -9.22
CA ALA A 94 0.98 14.34 -8.23
C ALA A 94 0.95 15.04 -6.87
N SER A 95 -0.19 14.90 -6.20
CA SER A 95 -0.38 15.34 -4.82
C SER A 95 -0.62 14.15 -3.89
N GLY A 96 -0.63 14.39 -2.57
CA GLY A 96 -0.90 13.35 -1.58
C GLY A 96 -2.17 12.51 -1.85
N PRO A 97 -3.31 13.12 -2.22
CA PRO A 97 -4.51 12.40 -2.63
C PRO A 97 -4.36 11.51 -3.87
N ASP A 98 -3.49 11.86 -4.84
CA ASP A 98 -3.22 10.99 -6.00
C ASP A 98 -2.39 9.77 -5.59
N ILE A 99 -1.46 9.97 -4.65
CA ILE A 99 -0.60 8.90 -4.12
C ILE A 99 -1.41 7.96 -3.23
N LEU A 100 -2.24 8.49 -2.34
CA LEU A 100 -3.08 7.72 -1.44
C LEU A 100 -4.47 8.36 -1.37
N PRO A 101 -5.50 7.79 -2.02
CA PRO A 101 -6.84 8.35 -2.01
C PRO A 101 -7.42 8.52 -0.59
N PRO A 102 -8.04 9.68 -0.26
CA PRO A 102 -8.62 9.92 1.07
C PRO A 102 -9.69 8.90 1.51
N SER A 103 -10.34 8.25 0.54
CA SER A 103 -11.31 7.17 0.76
C SER A 103 -10.71 5.96 1.49
N LEU A 104 -9.38 5.77 1.40
CA LEU A 104 -8.66 4.68 2.07
C LEU A 104 -8.26 5.00 3.51
N LEU A 105 -8.35 6.26 3.93
CA LEU A 105 -7.97 6.70 5.28
C LEU A 105 -9.04 6.42 6.33
N LYS A 106 -10.28 6.11 5.93
CA LYS A 106 -11.43 5.97 6.83
C LYS A 106 -11.56 4.58 7.46
N ARG A 107 -10.55 3.72 7.32
CA ARG A 107 -10.61 2.33 7.80
C ARG A 107 -10.08 2.22 9.23
N GLN A 108 -10.62 1.29 10.01
CA GLN A 108 -10.16 1.01 11.37
C GLN A 108 -8.71 0.49 11.35
N GLU A 109 -7.89 0.95 12.30
CA GLU A 109 -6.46 0.62 12.39
C GLU A 109 -5.96 0.72 13.84
N GLY A 110 -4.70 0.31 14.05
CA GLY A 110 -3.95 0.47 15.29
C GLY A 110 -4.20 -0.64 16.32
N ALA A 111 -3.55 -0.53 17.47
CA ALA A 111 -3.57 -1.55 18.53
C ALA A 111 -4.98 -1.86 19.08
N ALA A 112 -5.95 -0.96 18.88
CA ALA A 112 -7.34 -1.16 19.28
C ALA A 112 -8.15 -2.02 18.28
N PHE A 113 -7.64 -2.25 17.07
CA PHE A 113 -8.29 -3.06 16.06
C PHE A 113 -7.91 -4.54 16.22
N ASP A 114 -8.86 -5.36 16.65
CA ASP A 114 -8.67 -6.80 16.78
C ASP A 114 -8.83 -7.50 15.42
N PHE A 115 -7.73 -7.56 14.68
CA PHE A 115 -7.66 -8.21 13.37
C PHE A 115 -8.07 -9.69 13.43
N ALA A 116 -7.60 -10.41 14.44
CA ALA A 116 -7.88 -11.84 14.59
C ALA A 116 -9.38 -12.09 14.82
N LYS A 117 -10.05 -11.24 15.59
CA LYS A 117 -11.51 -11.30 15.74
C LYS A 117 -12.26 -10.90 14.47
N ALA A 118 -11.80 -9.86 13.78
CA ALA A 118 -12.45 -9.35 12.58
C ALA A 118 -12.34 -10.33 11.41
N TYR A 119 -11.15 -10.89 11.19
CA TYR A 119 -10.81 -11.66 10.01
C TYR A 119 -10.29 -13.06 10.30
N GLY A 120 -9.94 -13.46 11.53
CA GLY A 120 -9.40 -14.81 11.79
C GLY A 120 -7.99 -15.08 11.21
N GLY A 121 -7.52 -14.23 10.28
CA GLY A 121 -6.22 -14.35 9.63
C GLY A 121 -6.23 -13.69 8.25
N ILE A 122 -5.05 -13.56 7.68
CA ILE A 122 -4.85 -12.99 6.34
C ILE A 122 -5.28 -13.91 5.18
N GLN A 123 -5.52 -15.19 5.47
CA GLN A 123 -6.11 -16.15 4.53
C GLN A 123 -7.63 -16.07 4.49
N ASP A 124 -8.25 -15.24 5.35
CA ASP A 124 -9.70 -15.11 5.36
C ASP A 124 -10.20 -14.40 4.10
N PRO A 125 -11.20 -14.96 3.40
CA PRO A 125 -11.75 -14.36 2.20
C PRO A 125 -12.24 -12.92 2.36
N ARG A 126 -12.70 -12.53 3.56
CA ARG A 126 -13.16 -11.16 3.87
C ARG A 126 -11.97 -10.19 3.91
N PHE A 127 -10.82 -10.65 4.38
CA PHE A 127 -9.59 -9.85 4.33
C PHE A 127 -9.14 -9.71 2.87
N ALA A 128 -9.08 -10.81 2.11
CA ALA A 128 -8.75 -10.77 0.69
C ALA A 128 -9.69 -9.83 -0.11
N ALA A 129 -10.99 -9.86 0.18
CA ALA A 129 -11.96 -8.93 -0.43
C ALA A 129 -11.68 -7.46 -0.06
N THR A 130 -11.27 -7.20 1.19
CA THR A 130 -10.87 -5.86 1.64
C THR A 130 -9.65 -5.35 0.87
N ILE A 131 -8.67 -6.23 0.68
CA ILE A 131 -7.47 -5.97 -0.11
C ILE A 131 -7.81 -5.68 -1.57
N THR A 132 -8.69 -6.47 -2.19
CA THR A 132 -9.19 -6.21 -3.55
C THR A 132 -9.92 -4.87 -3.65
N GLN A 133 -10.65 -4.48 -2.61
CA GLN A 133 -11.30 -3.17 -2.58
C GLN A 133 -10.29 -2.02 -2.52
N ILE A 134 -9.21 -2.15 -1.73
CA ILE A 134 -8.10 -1.18 -1.71
C ILE A 134 -7.51 -1.03 -3.11
N ASP A 135 -7.19 -2.15 -3.75
CA ASP A 135 -6.66 -2.21 -5.10
C ASP A 135 -7.57 -1.54 -6.14
N LYS A 136 -8.88 -1.77 -6.03
CA LYS A 136 -9.88 -1.14 -6.90
C LYS A 136 -9.89 0.38 -6.73
N VAL A 137 -9.85 0.86 -5.50
CA VAL A 137 -9.78 2.31 -5.21
C VAL A 137 -8.50 2.91 -5.79
N LEU A 138 -7.33 2.26 -5.59
CA LEU A 138 -6.07 2.71 -6.17
C LEU A 138 -6.09 2.72 -7.71
N GLY A 139 -6.79 1.77 -8.32
CA GLY A 139 -6.99 1.69 -9.77
C GLY A 139 -8.00 2.70 -10.34
N HIS A 140 -8.85 3.33 -9.52
CA HIS A 140 -9.84 4.30 -9.97
C HIS A 140 -9.47 5.74 -9.59
N GLU A 141 -8.95 5.94 -8.38
CA GLU A 141 -8.70 7.26 -7.78
C GLU A 141 -7.20 7.61 -7.73
N GLY A 142 -6.33 6.60 -7.61
CA GLY A 142 -4.89 6.78 -7.41
C GLY A 142 -4.07 7.01 -8.68
N LEU A 143 -2.74 7.06 -8.52
CA LEU A 143 -1.76 7.27 -9.60
C LEU A 143 -1.91 6.29 -10.78
N THR A 144 -2.35 5.06 -10.52
CA THR A 144 -2.53 4.02 -11.54
C THR A 144 -3.88 4.06 -12.25
N ARG A 145 -4.70 5.10 -12.05
CA ARG A 145 -5.98 5.21 -12.75
C ARG A 145 -5.83 5.11 -14.26
N ASN A 146 -6.61 4.26 -14.92
CA ASN A 146 -6.54 4.03 -16.37
C ASN A 146 -5.14 3.56 -16.88
N ALA A 147 -4.32 2.92 -16.04
CA ALA A 147 -3.02 2.37 -16.45
C ALA A 147 -3.14 0.94 -17.03
N TYR A 148 -4.32 0.32 -16.93
CA TYR A 148 -4.70 -1.00 -17.44
C TYR A 148 -6.18 -0.97 -17.84
#